data_AF-A0A4Q1HMY1-F1
#
_entry.id   AF-A0A4Q1HMY1-F1
#
_cell.length_a   1.000
_cell.length_b   1.000
_cell.length_c   1.000
_cell.angle_alpha   90.00
_cell.angle_beta   90.00
_cell.angle_gamma   90.00
#
_symmetry.space_group_name_H-M   'P 1'
#
loop_
_entity.id
_entity.type
_entity.pdbx_description
1 polymer ?
#
loop_
_entity_poly.entity_id
_entity_poly.type
_entity_poly.pdbx_seq_one_letter_code
_entity_poly.pdbx_strand_id
1 'polypeptide(L)'
;MNAPIYHPVADCGGTDNPQAAAYERRWLLVHSGGQWLTRGICPRLAEITVELRFGYLVLRAPGMLRIDIPLDVIEDDDSVREAIMVGTHAVDVVDEGELAAAWVSNFAGIPCRLMKVHPDMGPFDWPQ
;
A
#
# COMPACT_ATOMS: atom_id res chain seq x y z
N MET A 1 -15.05 21.07 -11.51
CA MET A 1 -13.59 20.87 -11.47
C MET A 1 -13.37 19.51 -10.83
N ASN A 2 -12.77 18.56 -11.53
CA ASN A 2 -12.47 17.25 -10.94
C ASN A 2 -11.30 17.45 -9.97
N ALA A 3 -11.45 17.10 -8.70
CA ALA A 3 -10.33 17.09 -7.79
C ALA A 3 -9.31 16.04 -8.25
N PRO A 4 -8.00 16.30 -8.15
CA PRO A 4 -7.00 15.28 -8.42
C PRO A 4 -7.22 14.11 -7.45
N ILE A 5 -7.24 12.88 -8.00
CA ILE A 5 -7.35 11.66 -7.21
C ILE A 5 -5.95 11.10 -7.04
N TYR A 6 -5.49 11.00 -5.81
CA TYR A 6 -4.20 10.46 -5.43
C TYR A 6 -4.34 9.00 -5.03
N HIS A 7 -3.34 8.19 -5.38
CA HIS A 7 -3.31 6.76 -5.08
C HIS A 7 -2.15 6.47 -4.15
N PRO A 8 -2.31 6.67 -2.83
CA PRO A 8 -1.24 6.39 -1.88
C PRO A 8 -0.84 4.90 -1.87
N VAL A 9 -1.83 4.00 -1.95
CA VAL A 9 -1.59 2.56 -2.10
C VAL A 9 -1.71 2.20 -3.59
N ALA A 10 -0.69 1.55 -4.13
CA ALA A 10 -0.67 1.03 -5.49
C ALA A 10 -1.84 0.07 -5.71
N ASP A 11 -2.45 0.16 -6.89
CA ASP A 11 -3.58 -0.70 -7.31
C ASP A 11 -4.84 -0.65 -6.42
N CYS A 12 -4.92 0.23 -5.42
CA CYS A 12 -6.10 0.42 -4.58
C CYS A 12 -6.89 1.69 -4.94
N GLY A 13 -8.05 1.90 -4.32
CA GLY A 13 -8.85 3.11 -4.49
C GLY A 13 -8.07 4.38 -4.16
N GLY A 14 -8.44 5.47 -4.83
CA GLY A 14 -7.80 6.78 -4.65
C GLY A 14 -8.57 7.69 -3.71
N THR A 15 -7.92 8.76 -3.27
CA THR A 15 -8.48 9.81 -2.42
C THR A 15 -8.29 11.18 -3.06
N ASP A 16 -9.28 12.05 -2.90
CA ASP A 16 -9.21 13.47 -3.30
C ASP A 16 -8.47 14.35 -2.27
N ASN A 17 -7.98 13.75 -1.18
CA ASN A 17 -7.27 14.49 -0.14
C ASN A 17 -5.88 14.94 -0.66
N PRO A 18 -5.60 16.26 -0.73
CA PRO A 18 -4.31 16.77 -1.20
C PRO A 18 -3.12 16.34 -0.33
N GLN A 19 -3.33 15.96 0.93
CA GLN A 19 -2.25 15.41 1.76
C GLN A 19 -1.71 14.09 1.23
N ALA A 20 -2.53 13.32 0.50
CA ALA A 20 -2.13 12.06 -0.12
C ALA A 20 -1.12 12.24 -1.26
N ALA A 21 -1.01 13.45 -1.83
CA ALA A 21 -0.05 13.75 -2.89
C ALA A 21 1.40 13.47 -2.47
N ALA A 22 1.75 13.72 -1.20
CA ALA A 22 3.08 13.47 -0.66
C ALA A 22 3.39 11.97 -0.44
N TYR A 23 2.35 11.12 -0.53
CA TYR A 23 2.45 9.68 -0.28
C TYR A 23 1.97 8.86 -1.47
N GLU A 24 1.95 9.44 -2.67
CA GLU A 24 1.51 8.76 -3.89
C GLU A 24 2.37 7.51 -4.15
N ARG A 25 1.69 6.37 -4.36
CA ARG A 25 2.26 5.04 -4.57
C ARG A 25 3.32 4.67 -3.54
N ARG A 26 3.11 5.05 -2.28
CA ARG A 26 4.04 4.74 -1.19
C ARG A 26 3.81 3.39 -0.57
N TRP A 27 2.62 2.80 -0.75
CA TRP A 27 2.34 1.43 -0.31
C TRP A 27 1.98 0.54 -1.48
N LEU A 28 2.18 -0.76 -1.31
CA LEU A 28 1.76 -1.78 -2.23
C LEU A 28 1.44 -3.09 -1.51
N LEU A 29 0.64 -3.92 -2.15
CA LEU A 29 0.30 -5.23 -1.62
C LEU A 29 1.16 -6.31 -2.26
N VAL A 30 1.76 -7.14 -1.43
CA VAL A 30 2.60 -8.25 -1.90
C VAL A 30 2.03 -9.55 -1.37
N HIS A 31 1.84 -10.50 -2.26
CA HIS A 31 1.46 -11.86 -1.89
C HIS A 31 2.58 -12.52 -1.08
N SER A 32 2.24 -13.44 -0.18
CA SER A 32 3.21 -14.21 0.62
C SER A 32 4.30 -14.93 -0.20
N GLY A 33 4.07 -15.17 -1.49
CA GLY A 33 5.05 -15.71 -2.44
C GLY A 33 6.01 -14.66 -3.04
N GLY A 34 6.01 -13.42 -2.56
CA GLY A 34 6.85 -12.32 -3.07
C GLY A 34 6.35 -11.69 -4.37
N GLN A 35 5.11 -11.96 -4.78
CA GLN A 35 4.52 -11.40 -6.00
C GLN A 35 3.68 -10.17 -5.67
N TRP A 36 3.97 -9.04 -6.34
CA TRP A 36 3.15 -7.84 -6.25
C TRP A 36 1.72 -8.10 -6.75
N LEU A 37 0.74 -7.67 -5.98
CA LEU A 37 -0.68 -7.79 -6.31
C LEU A 37 -1.17 -6.54 -7.02
N THR A 38 -1.76 -6.76 -8.20
CA THR A 38 -2.40 -5.73 -9.02
C THR A 38 -3.90 -5.98 -9.14
N ARG A 39 -4.64 -4.97 -9.60
CA ARG A 39 -6.09 -5.09 -9.89
C ARG A 39 -6.41 -6.16 -10.92
N GLY A 40 -5.46 -6.50 -11.78
CA GLY A 40 -5.60 -7.61 -12.74
C GLY A 40 -5.65 -8.97 -12.05
N ILE A 41 -4.91 -9.15 -10.95
CA ILE A 41 -4.90 -10.38 -10.16
C ILE A 41 -6.08 -10.39 -9.18
N CYS A 42 -6.29 -9.28 -8.47
CA CYS A 42 -7.35 -9.12 -7.48
C CYS A 42 -8.17 -7.87 -7.79
N PRO A 43 -9.26 -7.96 -8.58
CA PRO A 43 -10.09 -6.79 -8.91
C PRO A 43 -10.73 -6.17 -7.66
N ARG A 44 -10.89 -6.94 -6.59
CA ARG A 44 -11.38 -6.47 -5.28
C ARG A 44 -10.53 -5.36 -4.68
N LEU A 45 -9.23 -5.28 -4.99
CA LEU A 45 -8.34 -4.20 -4.53
C LEU A 45 -8.88 -2.82 -4.89
N ALA A 46 -9.59 -2.69 -6.01
CA ALA A 46 -10.22 -1.44 -6.42
C ALA A 46 -11.37 -1.01 -5.48
N GLU A 47 -11.96 -1.92 -4.71
CA GLU A 47 -12.99 -1.62 -3.71
C GLU A 47 -12.39 -1.12 -2.39
N ILE A 48 -11.07 -1.27 -2.20
CA ILE A 48 -10.37 -0.72 -1.03
C ILE A 48 -10.34 0.79 -1.18
N THR A 49 -11.04 1.48 -0.30
CA THR A 49 -10.97 2.93 -0.17
C THR A 49 -9.81 3.30 0.75
N VAL A 50 -8.98 4.22 0.29
CA VAL A 50 -7.84 4.73 1.05
C VAL A 50 -8.09 6.19 1.39
N GLU A 51 -7.75 6.62 2.60
CA GLU A 51 -7.93 7.99 3.05
C GLU A 51 -6.79 8.38 4.01
N LEU A 52 -6.32 9.62 3.98
CA LEU A 52 -5.33 10.10 4.95
C LEU A 52 -6.00 10.99 6.00
N ARG A 53 -5.76 10.73 7.28
CA ARG A 53 -6.25 11.55 8.40
C ARG A 53 -5.25 11.61 9.54
N PHE A 54 -4.96 12.82 10.03
CA PHE A 54 -4.15 13.06 11.24
C PHE A 54 -2.80 12.31 11.28
N GLY A 55 -2.15 12.09 10.14
CA GLY A 55 -0.89 11.33 10.09
C GLY A 55 -1.07 9.81 9.99
N TYR A 56 -2.28 9.33 9.72
CA TYR A 56 -2.60 7.92 9.53
C TYR A 56 -3.19 7.67 8.14
N LEU A 57 -2.76 6.57 7.52
CA LEU A 57 -3.38 5.94 6.36
C LEU A 57 -4.55 5.10 6.85
N VAL A 58 -5.76 5.51 6.49
CA VAL A 58 -7.00 4.82 6.81
C VAL A 58 -7.42 3.97 5.63
N LEU A 59 -7.48 2.65 5.81
CA LEU A 59 -7.99 1.72 4.81
C LEU A 59 -9.39 1.25 5.20
N ARG A 60 -10.27 1.18 4.20
CA ARG A 60 -11.64 0.67 4.33
C ARG A 60 -11.97 -0.20 3.14
N ALA A 61 -12.74 -1.25 3.37
CA ALA A 61 -13.24 -2.10 2.31
C ALA A 61 -14.61 -2.67 2.69
N PRO A 62 -15.46 -3.01 1.71
CA PRO A 62 -16.77 -3.60 2.00
C PRO A 62 -16.62 -4.92 2.76
N GLY A 63 -17.30 -5.02 3.90
CA GLY A 63 -17.24 -6.20 4.78
C GLY A 63 -16.05 -6.23 5.74
N MET A 64 -15.19 -5.21 5.73
CA MET A 64 -14.01 -5.12 6.58
C MET A 64 -14.11 -3.94 7.56
N LEU A 65 -13.54 -4.11 8.75
CA LEU A 65 -13.41 -3.01 9.71
C LEU A 65 -12.42 -1.97 9.19
N ARG A 66 -12.59 -0.72 9.57
CA ARG A 66 -11.59 0.32 9.29
C ARG A 66 -10.28 -0.04 10.01
N ILE A 67 -9.15 0.09 9.31
CA ILE A 67 -7.81 0.04 9.90
C ILE A 67 -7.13 1.40 9.70
N ASP A 68 -6.36 1.83 10.69
CA ASP A 68 -5.49 3.01 10.63
C ASP A 68 -4.04 2.56 10.77
N ILE A 69 -3.21 3.06 9.86
CA ILE A 69 -1.80 2.70 9.73
C ILE A 69 -1.00 4.00 9.83
N PRO A 70 -0.08 4.14 10.79
CA PRO A 70 0.67 5.38 10.96
C PRO A 70 1.63 5.62 9.79
N LEU A 71 1.60 6.82 9.22
CA LEU A 71 2.41 7.16 8.03
C LEU A 71 3.92 7.21 8.34
N ASP A 72 4.28 7.58 9.57
CA ASP A 72 5.64 7.97 9.99
C ASP A 72 6.41 6.85 10.72
N VAL A 73 5.81 5.67 10.90
CA VAL A 73 6.53 4.54 11.50
C VAL A 73 7.36 3.88 10.39
N ILE A 74 8.51 4.46 10.10
CA ILE A 74 9.62 3.69 9.54
C ILE A 74 10.30 3.13 10.78
N GLU A 75 10.25 1.82 10.98
CA GLU A 75 11.17 1.22 11.94
C GLU A 75 12.58 1.54 11.39
N ASP A 76 13.32 2.40 12.10
CA ASP A 76 14.74 2.74 11.84
C ASP A 76 15.66 1.50 11.86
N ASP A 77 15.09 0.32 12.09
CA ASP A 77 15.77 -0.95 11.98
C ASP A 77 15.87 -1.36 10.51
N ASP A 78 17.06 -1.23 9.95
CA ASP A 78 17.45 -1.77 8.64
C ASP A 78 17.08 -3.28 8.49
N SER A 79 16.86 -3.98 9.61
CA SER A 79 16.51 -5.41 9.66
C SER A 79 15.12 -5.77 9.12
N VAL A 80 14.20 -4.81 8.95
CA VAL A 80 12.83 -5.06 8.44
C VAL A 80 12.62 -4.61 6.99
N ARG A 81 13.71 -4.25 6.28
CA ARG A 81 13.67 -3.97 4.85
C ARG A 81 13.65 -5.27 4.05
N GLU A 82 12.63 -5.45 3.24
CA GLU A 82 12.54 -6.53 2.26
C GLU A 82 12.66 -5.94 0.84
N ALA A 83 13.51 -6.54 0.01
CA ALA A 83 13.59 -6.16 -1.40
C ALA A 83 12.62 -7.01 -2.21
N ILE A 84 11.60 -6.38 -2.80
CA ILE A 84 10.63 -7.04 -3.67
C ILE A 84 10.86 -6.65 -5.13
N MET A 85 10.52 -7.55 -6.05
CA MET A 85 10.60 -7.26 -7.48
C MET A 85 9.27 -6.66 -7.95
N VAL A 86 9.28 -5.37 -8.27
CA VAL A 86 8.17 -4.67 -8.92
C VAL A 86 8.52 -4.52 -10.40
N GLY A 87 7.99 -5.41 -11.24
CA GLY A 87 8.38 -5.50 -12.64
C GLY A 87 9.84 -5.92 -12.79
N THR A 88 10.69 -5.01 -13.30
CA THR A 88 12.14 -5.22 -13.48
C THR A 88 13.00 -4.55 -12.42
N HIS A 89 12.39 -3.86 -11.45
CA HIS A 89 13.09 -3.10 -10.43
C HIS A 89 12.96 -3.80 -9.07
N ALA A 90 14.10 -3.94 -8.38
CA ALA A 90 14.11 -4.27 -6.97
C ALA A 90 13.73 -3.00 -6.18
N VAL A 91 12.72 -3.10 -5.33
CA VAL A 91 12.20 -2.01 -4.52
C VAL A 91 12.31 -2.41 -3.06
N ASP A 92 13.00 -1.59 -2.29
CA ASP A 92 13.07 -1.75 -0.84
C ASP A 92 11.75 -1.34 -0.22
N VAL A 93 11.14 -2.28 0.48
CA VAL A 93 9.86 -2.12 1.15
C VAL A 93 9.95 -2.57 2.60
N VAL A 94 9.06 -2.05 3.42
CA VAL A 94 8.95 -2.35 4.85
C VAL A 94 7.57 -2.91 5.10
N ASP A 95 7.46 -3.99 5.87
CA ASP A 95 6.17 -4.56 6.26
C ASP A 95 5.46 -3.62 7.24
N GLU A 96 4.20 -3.27 6.99
CA GLU A 96 3.41 -2.40 7.88
C GLU A 96 2.86 -3.15 9.11
N GLY A 97 3.25 -4.41 9.28
CA GLY A 97 2.91 -5.26 10.41
C GLY A 97 1.82 -6.29 10.10
N GLU A 98 1.73 -7.27 10.99
CA GLU A 98 0.79 -8.39 10.89
C GLU A 98 -0.68 -7.95 10.86
N LEU A 99 -1.02 -6.83 11.50
CA LEU A 99 -2.39 -6.30 11.50
C LEU A 99 -2.83 -5.88 10.09
N ALA A 100 -1.98 -5.13 9.39
CA ALA A 100 -2.25 -4.71 8.02
C ALA A 100 -2.27 -5.93 7.08
N ALA A 101 -1.33 -6.85 7.24
CA ALA A 101 -1.28 -8.11 6.49
C ALA A 101 -2.55 -8.96 6.65
N ALA A 102 -3.02 -9.19 7.88
CA ALA A 102 -4.24 -9.94 8.16
C ALA A 102 -5.46 -9.26 7.55
N TRP A 103 -5.52 -7.92 7.63
CA TRP A 103 -6.61 -7.14 7.04
C TRP A 103 -6.67 -7.30 5.52
N VAL A 104 -5.55 -7.06 4.83
CA VAL A 104 -5.54 -7.19 3.36
C VAL A 104 -5.74 -8.64 2.92
N SER A 105 -5.18 -9.60 3.66
CA SER A 105 -5.34 -11.03 3.37
C SER A 105 -6.79 -11.47 3.46
N ASN A 106 -7.49 -11.08 4.53
CA ASN A 106 -8.88 -11.44 4.73
C ASN A 106 -9.79 -10.79 3.68
N PHE A 107 -9.46 -9.58 3.23
CA PHE A 107 -10.22 -8.89 2.20
C PHE A 107 -9.98 -9.48 0.82
N ALA A 108 -8.72 -9.67 0.43
CA ALA A 108 -8.34 -10.24 -0.87
C ALA A 108 -8.69 -11.73 -0.97
N GLY A 109 -8.79 -12.44 0.16
CA GLY A 109 -9.03 -13.88 0.23
C GLY A 109 -7.79 -14.73 -0.05
N ILE A 110 -6.61 -14.09 -0.12
CA ILE A 110 -5.31 -14.72 -0.36
C ILE A 110 -4.29 -14.18 0.63
N PRO A 111 -3.25 -14.95 1.02
CA PRO A 111 -2.25 -14.48 1.97
C PRO A 111 -1.38 -13.39 1.34
N CYS A 112 -1.62 -12.14 1.73
CA CYS A 112 -0.89 -10.96 1.28
C CYS A 112 -0.59 -9.99 2.41
N ARG A 113 0.38 -9.11 2.18
CA ARG A 113 0.88 -8.14 3.14
C ARG A 113 0.88 -6.77 2.54
N LEU A 114 0.61 -5.76 3.37
CA LEU A 114 0.76 -4.38 2.97
C LEU A 114 2.20 -3.98 3.28
N MET A 115 2.93 -3.60 2.24
CA MET A 115 4.30 -3.16 2.34
C MET A 115 4.39 -1.69 1.95
N LYS A 116 5.27 -0.95 2.61
CA LYS A 116 5.54 0.46 2.37
C LYS A 116 6.89 0.62 1.69
N VAL A 117 6.92 1.31 0.56
CA VAL A 117 8.17 1.69 -0.11
C VAL A 117 8.97 2.62 0.78
N HIS A 118 10.24 2.28 0.96
CA HIS A 118 11.16 3.08 1.75
C HIS A 118 11.37 4.46 1.08
N PRO A 119 11.33 5.59 1.81
CA PRO A 119 11.51 6.92 1.20
C PRO A 119 12.87 7.15 0.56
N ASP A 120 13.88 6.37 0.94
CA ASP A 120 15.20 6.41 0.31
C ASP A 120 15.17 5.82 -1.11
N MET A 121 14.15 5.02 -1.44
CA MET A 121 13.89 4.65 -2.83
C MET A 121 13.54 5.92 -3.61
N GLY A 122 14.44 6.29 -4.52
CA GLY A 122 14.17 7.33 -5.51
C GLY A 122 12.97 6.98 -6.39
N PRO A 123 12.52 7.93 -7.23
CA PRO A 123 11.46 7.67 -8.19
C PRO A 123 11.86 6.51 -9.11
N PHE A 124 11.12 5.41 -9.06
CA PHE A 124 11.28 4.28 -9.95
C PHE A 124 10.03 4.13 -10.83
N ASP A 125 10.20 3.49 -11.98
CA ASP A 125 9.11 3.28 -12.91
C ASP A 125 8.17 2.21 -12.35
N TRP A 126 6.98 2.64 -11.95
CA TRP A 126 5.91 1.72 -11.57
C TRP A 126 5.36 1.10 -12.84
N PRO A 127 5.51 -0.22 -13.04
CA PRO A 127 4.97 -0.87 -14.23
C PRO A 127 3.45 -0.64 -14.30
N GLN A 128 2.98 -0.21 -15.47
CA GLN A 128 1.57 0.08 -15.74
C GLN A 128 0.71 -1.17 -15.88
#